data_AF-A0A7S0Y3T9-F1
#
_entry.id   AF-A0A7S0Y3T9-F1
#
_cell.length_a   1.000
_cell.length_b   1.000
_cell.length_c   1.000
_cell.angle_alpha   90.00
_cell.angle_beta   90.00
_cell.angle_gamma   90.00
#
_symmetry.space_group_name_H-M   'P 1'
#
loop_
_entity.id
_entity.type
_entity.pdbx_description
1 polymer ?
#
loop_
_entity_poly.entity_id
_entity_poly.type
_entity_poly.pdbx_seq_one_letter_code
_entity_poly.pdbx_strand_id
1 'polypeptide(L)'
;IDQKKGMFCCSSRDEDKGSRPGDRPPISRDAANPQGNGRPVGVGIVFQPDSTGALHVKSLAVGGPAEKCGQVSIGDVLHEIDGHHVYRKPVAQLAPLILGQEGTVVRLGVQRGNLQRLVYVELRRGWSMVQAPAAAGG
;
A
#
# COMPACT_ATOMS: atom_id res chain seq x y z
N ILE A 1 69.42 2.48 -1.09
CA ILE A 1 68.96 3.79 -1.61
C ILE A 1 68.26 4.50 -0.46
N ASP A 2 68.99 5.44 0.13
CA ASP A 2 68.63 6.24 1.30
C ASP A 2 67.67 7.36 0.87
N GLN A 3 66.61 7.53 1.66
CA GLN A 3 65.63 8.60 1.51
C GLN A 3 66.08 9.80 2.35
N LYS A 4 66.23 10.98 1.75
CA LYS A 4 66.28 12.21 2.55
C LYS A 4 65.70 13.44 1.83
N LYS A 5 64.60 13.90 2.43
CA LYS A 5 64.36 15.28 2.89
C LYS A 5 64.35 16.38 1.83
N GLY A 6 63.14 16.72 1.41
CA GLY A 6 62.72 18.10 1.16
C GLY A 6 61.69 18.51 2.20
N MET A 7 62.16 18.97 3.36
CA MET A 7 61.35 19.73 4.33
C MET A 7 61.68 21.20 4.08
N PHE A 8 60.73 21.95 3.53
CA PHE A 8 60.74 23.41 3.45
C PHE A 8 59.45 23.87 4.13
N CYS A 9 59.57 24.62 5.24
CA CYS A 9 59.19 26.04 5.35
C CYS A 9 57.73 26.30 4.95
N CYS A 10 56.93 27.08 5.67
CA CYS A 10 57.08 27.94 6.83
C CYS A 10 55.66 28.49 7.04
N SER A 11 55.37 28.91 8.27
CA SER A 11 54.62 30.13 8.56
C SER A 11 53.30 30.35 7.81
N SER A 12 52.19 30.25 8.55
CA SER A 12 51.22 31.33 8.76
C SER A 12 50.26 30.82 9.85
N ARG A 13 49.97 31.58 10.93
CA ARG A 13 48.94 32.63 10.92
C ARG A 13 47.69 32.08 10.19
N ASP A 14 46.58 31.85 10.85
CA ASP A 14 45.81 32.90 11.50
C ASP A 14 44.78 32.32 12.50
N GLU A 15 44.43 33.20 13.42
CA GLU A 15 43.15 33.38 14.12
C GLU A 15 41.99 32.46 13.68
N ASP A 16 41.29 31.83 14.63
CA ASP A 16 40.00 32.34 15.12
C ASP A 16 39.36 31.42 16.16
N LYS A 17 38.53 32.04 16.98
CA LYS A 17 37.70 31.56 18.07
C LYS A 17 36.85 30.33 17.73
N GLY A 18 36.50 29.57 18.78
CA GLY A 18 35.18 28.95 18.85
C GLY A 18 35.16 27.48 19.26
N SER A 19 34.72 27.26 20.50
CA SER A 19 33.75 26.21 20.87
C SER A 19 34.18 24.73 20.79
N ARG A 20 34.40 24.12 21.96
CA ARG A 20 34.05 22.71 22.20
C ARG A 20 32.52 22.55 22.00
N PRO A 21 31.93 21.38 21.68
CA PRO A 21 32.35 20.00 21.95
C PRO A 21 32.09 19.04 20.76
N GLY A 22 32.14 17.72 21.00
CA GLY A 22 32.20 16.67 19.99
C GLY A 22 31.11 16.67 18.91
N ASP A 23 31.57 16.50 17.67
CA ASP A 23 30.77 16.06 16.54
C ASP A 23 31.38 14.74 16.05
N ARG A 24 30.94 13.64 16.67
CA ARG A 24 30.93 12.39 15.93
C ARG A 24 29.91 12.60 14.82
N PRO A 25 30.24 12.25 13.57
CA PRO A 25 29.30 12.45 12.47
C PRO A 25 27.97 11.83 12.87
N PRO A 26 26.83 12.51 12.62
CA PRO A 26 25.56 11.83 12.67
C PRO A 26 25.73 10.61 11.77
N ILE A 27 25.53 9.43 12.35
CA ILE A 27 25.26 8.25 11.56
C ILE A 27 24.16 8.68 10.60
N SER A 28 24.53 8.91 9.34
CA SER A 28 23.59 9.12 8.26
C SER A 28 22.88 7.78 8.11
N ARG A 29 21.90 7.56 8.98
CA ARG A 29 20.85 6.58 8.79
C ARG A 29 19.88 7.24 7.85
N ASP A 30 20.34 7.41 6.61
CA ASP A 30 19.52 7.21 5.43
C ASP A 30 19.07 5.75 5.45
N ALA A 31 18.17 5.45 6.37
CA ALA A 31 17.36 4.27 6.39
C ALA A 31 15.97 4.82 6.63
N ALA A 32 15.38 5.32 5.55
CA ALA A 32 13.93 5.38 5.39
C ALA A 32 13.36 4.15 6.07
N ASN A 33 12.74 4.34 7.23
CA ASN A 33 12.16 3.27 8.01
C ASN A 33 11.16 2.53 7.11
N PRO A 34 11.41 1.30 6.63
CA PRO A 34 10.41 0.56 5.88
C PRO A 34 9.50 -0.21 6.86
N GLN A 35 9.30 0.30 8.07
CA GLN A 35 8.24 -0.18 8.96
C GLN A 35 6.90 0.44 8.53
N GLY A 36 6.45 0.04 7.35
CA GLY A 36 5.04 0.11 6.99
C GLY A 36 4.26 -0.90 7.83
N ASN A 37 4.05 -0.61 9.12
CA ASN A 37 3.14 -1.36 10.00
C ASN A 37 1.66 -1.11 9.65
N GLY A 38 1.36 -0.66 8.43
CA GLY A 38 0.00 -0.51 7.93
C GLY A 38 -0.56 -1.89 7.62
N ARG A 39 -1.58 -2.31 8.38
CA ARG A 39 -2.36 -3.49 8.01
C ARG A 39 -2.89 -3.28 6.59
N PRO A 40 -2.73 -4.25 5.67
CA PRO A 40 -3.19 -4.07 4.30
C PRO A 40 -4.69 -3.78 4.32
N VAL A 41 -5.08 -2.64 3.73
CA VAL A 41 -6.48 -2.21 3.70
C VAL A 41 -7.09 -2.57 2.36
N GLY A 42 -8.36 -2.94 2.40
CA GLY A 42 -9.14 -3.23 1.20
C GLY A 42 -9.90 -2.01 0.70
N VAL A 43 -10.94 -2.32 -0.07
CA VAL A 43 -11.89 -1.34 -0.62
C VAL A 43 -13.27 -1.43 0.03
N GLY A 44 -13.42 -2.25 1.08
CA GLY A 44 -14.71 -2.46 1.75
C GLY A 44 -15.74 -3.18 0.87
N ILE A 45 -15.31 -4.20 0.13
CA ILE A 45 -16.21 -5.08 -0.64
C ILE A 45 -16.08 -6.49 -0.09
N VAL A 46 -17.22 -7.13 0.15
CA VAL A 46 -17.30 -8.55 0.47
C VAL A 46 -17.59 -9.30 -0.82
N PHE A 47 -16.57 -9.98 -1.35
CA PHE A 47 -16.73 -10.88 -2.47
C PHE A 47 -17.11 -12.27 -1.98
N GLN A 48 -17.99 -12.94 -2.71
CA GLN A 48 -18.33 -14.34 -2.50
C GLN A 48 -18.11 -15.11 -3.80
N PRO A 49 -17.37 -16.24 -3.75
CA PRO A 49 -17.24 -17.12 -4.89
C PRO A 49 -18.54 -17.87 -5.15
N ASP A 50 -18.90 -17.94 -6.42
CA ASP A 50 -19.99 -18.76 -6.94
C ASP A 50 -19.52 -20.20 -7.24
N SER A 51 -20.46 -21.09 -7.58
CA SER A 51 -20.18 -22.49 -7.98
C SER A 51 -19.20 -22.60 -9.15
N THR A 52 -19.11 -21.56 -9.99
CA THR A 52 -18.16 -21.49 -11.11
C THR A 52 -16.77 -20.96 -10.72
N GLY A 53 -16.58 -20.50 -9.48
CA GLY A 53 -15.38 -19.81 -9.02
C GLY A 53 -15.35 -18.31 -9.33
N ALA A 54 -16.38 -17.77 -10.00
CA ALA A 54 -16.51 -16.33 -10.22
C ALA A 54 -16.82 -15.61 -8.90
N LEU A 55 -16.19 -14.46 -8.65
CA LEU A 55 -16.44 -13.67 -7.45
C LEU A 55 -17.55 -12.67 -7.71
N HIS A 56 -18.67 -12.78 -7.00
CA HIS A 56 -19.71 -11.74 -7.01
C HIS A 56 -19.64 -10.87 -5.76
N VAL A 57 -20.14 -9.64 -5.86
CA VAL A 57 -20.29 -8.73 -4.75
C VAL A 57 -21.46 -9.21 -3.90
N LYS A 58 -21.16 -9.77 -2.72
CA LYS A 58 -22.17 -10.20 -1.75
C LYS A 58 -22.72 -9.00 -0.99
N SER A 59 -21.83 -8.12 -0.54
CA SER A 59 -22.17 -6.98 0.29
C SER A 59 -21.08 -5.92 0.22
N LEU A 60 -21.45 -4.69 0.53
CA LEU A 60 -20.55 -3.56 0.63
C LEU A 60 -20.39 -3.20 2.10
N ALA A 61 -19.19 -2.82 2.48
CA ALA A 61 -18.89 -2.36 3.81
C ALA A 61 -19.48 -0.97 4.04
N VAL A 62 -20.28 -0.83 5.10
CA VAL A 62 -20.89 0.44 5.48
C VAL A 62 -19.81 1.49 5.77
N GLY A 63 -19.93 2.65 5.12
CA GLY A 63 -18.94 3.73 5.18
C GLY A 63 -17.61 3.41 4.48
N GLY A 64 -17.50 2.27 3.79
CA GLY A 64 -16.35 1.86 3.01
C GLY A 64 -16.23 2.60 1.68
N PRO A 65 -15.04 2.60 1.06
CA PRO A 65 -14.82 3.35 -0.18
C PRO A 65 -15.63 2.81 -1.36
N ALA A 66 -15.94 1.51 -1.41
CA ALA A 66 -16.85 0.95 -2.42
C ALA A 66 -18.30 1.46 -2.31
N GLU A 67 -18.82 1.56 -1.08
CA GLU A 67 -20.17 2.11 -0.83
C GLU A 67 -20.19 3.61 -1.16
N LYS A 68 -19.19 4.37 -0.69
CA LYS A 68 -19.06 5.82 -0.97
C LYS A 68 -18.92 6.14 -2.45
N CYS A 69 -18.28 5.26 -3.21
CA CYS A 69 -18.15 5.41 -4.65
C CYS A 69 -19.51 5.26 -5.35
N GLY A 70 -20.40 4.40 -4.83
CA GLY A 70 -21.73 4.15 -5.40
C GLY A 70 -21.73 3.52 -6.80
N GLN A 71 -20.56 3.22 -7.36
CA GLN A 71 -20.44 2.58 -8.68
C GLN A 71 -20.58 1.06 -8.62
N VAL A 72 -20.26 0.45 -7.47
CA VAL A 72 -20.38 -0.99 -7.23
C VAL A 72 -21.75 -1.30 -6.64
N SER A 73 -22.38 -2.38 -7.09
CA SER A 73 -23.66 -2.85 -6.59
C SER A 73 -23.58 -4.33 -6.19
N ILE A 74 -24.44 -4.71 -5.25
CA ILE A 74 -24.59 -6.11 -4.84
C ILE A 74 -25.05 -6.92 -6.05
N GLY A 75 -24.42 -8.08 -6.27
CA GLY A 75 -24.65 -8.94 -7.44
C GLY A 75 -23.74 -8.66 -8.64
N ASP A 76 -22.94 -7.59 -8.62
CA ASP A 76 -21.92 -7.37 -9.65
C ASP A 76 -20.85 -8.48 -9.59
N VAL A 77 -20.37 -8.96 -10.75
CA VAL A 77 -19.36 -10.04 -10.83
C VAL A 77 -17.99 -9.44 -11.13
N LEU A 78 -16.99 -9.74 -10.32
CA LEU A 78 -15.61 -9.31 -10.53
C LEU A 78 -14.92 -10.13 -11.62
N HIS A 79 -14.46 -9.44 -12.66
CA HIS A 79 -13.71 -10.03 -13.77
C HIS A 79 -12.26 -9.57 -13.79
N GLU A 80 -12.01 -8.31 -13.43
CA GLU A 80 -10.68 -7.69 -13.51
C GLU A 80 -10.31 -6.88 -12.27
N ILE A 81 -9.04 -6.86 -11.93
CA ILE A 81 -8.44 -5.97 -10.92
C ILE A 81 -7.18 -5.36 -11.51
N ASP A 82 -7.12 -4.04 -11.58
CA ASP A 82 -5.96 -3.30 -12.08
C ASP A 82 -5.53 -3.75 -13.48
N GLY A 83 -6.50 -4.06 -14.35
CA GLY A 83 -6.27 -4.62 -15.69
C GLY A 83 -5.84 -6.10 -15.71
N HIS A 84 -5.83 -6.78 -14.56
CA HIS A 84 -5.56 -8.21 -14.48
C HIS A 84 -6.86 -8.98 -14.45
N HIS A 85 -7.06 -9.89 -15.40
CA HIS A 85 -8.18 -10.83 -15.36
C HIS A 85 -8.05 -11.78 -14.17
N VAL A 86 -9.03 -11.68 -13.28
CA VAL A 86 -9.14 -12.48 -12.05
C VAL A 86 -10.39 -13.36 -12.01
N TYR A 87 -11.16 -13.37 -13.11
CA TYR A 87 -12.30 -14.25 -13.27
C TYR A 87 -11.91 -15.72 -13.03
N ARG A 88 -12.64 -16.39 -12.13
CA ARG A 88 -12.38 -17.78 -11.68
C ARG A 88 -11.01 -18.03 -11.04
N LYS A 89 -10.33 -16.99 -10.56
CA LYS A 89 -9.07 -17.16 -9.82
C LYS A 89 -9.33 -17.44 -8.33
N PRO A 90 -8.41 -18.16 -7.67
CA PRO A 90 -8.52 -18.42 -6.23
C PRO A 90 -8.36 -17.12 -5.42
N VAL A 91 -9.20 -16.94 -4.41
CA VAL A 91 -9.23 -15.75 -3.53
C VAL A 91 -7.85 -15.42 -2.94
N ALA A 92 -7.02 -16.42 -2.68
CA ALA A 92 -5.65 -16.24 -2.20
C ALA A 92 -4.78 -15.38 -3.14
N GLN A 93 -4.98 -15.46 -4.46
CA GLN A 93 -4.27 -14.61 -5.43
C GLN A 93 -4.93 -13.24 -5.62
N LEU A 94 -6.24 -13.15 -5.37
CA LEU A 94 -6.98 -11.90 -5.44
C LEU A 94 -6.76 -11.00 -4.22
N ALA A 95 -6.62 -11.60 -3.04
CA ALA A 95 -6.43 -10.89 -1.78
C ALA A 95 -5.33 -9.82 -1.85
N PRO A 96 -4.10 -10.09 -2.34
CA PRO A 96 -3.06 -9.07 -2.48
C PRO A 96 -3.29 -8.06 -3.62
N LEU A 97 -4.22 -8.32 -4.55
CA LEU A 97 -4.59 -7.36 -5.60
C LEU A 97 -5.64 -6.37 -5.08
N ILE A 98 -6.56 -6.83 -4.22
CA ILE A 98 -7.62 -6.00 -3.63
C ILE A 98 -7.06 -5.25 -2.40
N LEU A 99 -6.39 -5.97 -1.51
CA LEU A 99 -5.77 -5.46 -0.30
C LEU A 99 -4.42 -4.84 -0.67
N GLY A 100 -4.18 -3.62 -0.22
CA GLY A 100 -2.93 -2.93 -0.49
C GLY A 100 -2.70 -1.79 0.49
N GLN A 101 -1.77 -0.91 0.13
CA GLN A 101 -1.47 0.26 0.93
C GLN A 101 -2.66 1.22 0.98
N GLU A 102 -2.92 1.76 2.16
CA GLU A 102 -3.94 2.79 2.37
C GLU A 102 -3.72 4.01 1.47
N GLY A 103 -4.81 4.59 0.98
CA GLY A 103 -4.78 5.77 0.13
C GLY A 103 -4.45 5.49 -1.33
N THR A 104 -3.99 4.29 -1.70
CA THR A 104 -3.81 3.88 -3.10
C THR A 104 -5.15 3.66 -3.79
N VAL A 105 -5.19 3.73 -5.12
CA VAL A 105 -6.40 3.47 -5.91
C VAL A 105 -6.25 2.12 -6.60
N VAL A 106 -7.32 1.33 -6.62
CA VAL A 106 -7.40 0.08 -7.36
C VAL A 106 -8.58 0.14 -8.32
N ARG A 107 -8.36 -0.31 -9.55
CA ARG A 107 -9.39 -0.35 -10.58
C ARG A 107 -10.03 -1.73 -10.63
N LEU A 108 -11.33 -1.85 -10.37
CA LEU A 108 -12.04 -3.12 -10.46
C LEU A 108 -12.91 -3.13 -11.72
N GLY A 109 -12.76 -4.15 -12.58
CA GLY A 109 -13.66 -4.43 -13.67
C GLY A 109 -14.74 -5.40 -13.21
N VAL A 110 -15.96 -4.88 -13.04
CA VAL A 110 -17.12 -5.67 -12.63
C VAL A 110 -18.16 -5.75 -13.75
N GLN A 111 -18.82 -6.89 -13.87
CA GLN A 111 -19.91 -7.11 -14.82
C GLN A 111 -21.25 -7.02 -14.09
N ARG A 112 -22.14 -6.15 -14.57
CA ARG A 112 -23.48 -5.96 -14.00
C ARG A 112 -24.51 -6.85 -14.69
N GLY A 113 -24.99 -7.87 -14.00
CA GLY A 113 -26.00 -8.80 -14.52
C GLY A 113 -25.51 -9.53 -15.78
N ASN A 114 -26.40 -9.70 -16.77
CA ASN A 114 -26.09 -10.36 -18.05
C ASN A 114 -25.70 -9.36 -19.16
N LEU A 115 -25.37 -8.12 -18.80
CA LEU A 115 -24.89 -7.15 -19.77
C LEU A 115 -23.48 -7.58 -20.19
N GLN A 116 -23.20 -7.65 -21.49
CA GLN A 116 -21.85 -7.90 -22.03
C GLN A 116 -20.87 -6.73 -21.80
N ARG A 117 -21.19 -5.82 -20.86
CA ARG A 117 -20.40 -4.62 -20.60
C ARG A 117 -19.72 -4.74 -19.25
N LEU A 118 -18.39 -4.73 -19.27
CA LEU A 118 -17.58 -4.58 -18.08
C LEU A 118 -17.53 -3.10 -17.66
N VAL A 119 -17.86 -2.84 -16.40
CA VAL A 119 -17.79 -1.52 -15.78
C VAL A 119 -16.53 -1.47 -14.94
N TYR A 120 -15.67 -0.50 -15.24
CA TYR A 120 -14.48 -0.26 -14.45
C TYR A 120 -14.76 0.80 -13.40
N VAL A 121 -14.50 0.47 -12.15
CA VAL A 121 -14.65 1.35 -11.00
C VAL A 121 -13.29 1.59 -10.38
N GLU A 122 -13.01 2.82 -9.98
CA GLU A 122 -11.75 3.18 -9.32
C GLU A 122 -12.03 3.44 -7.85
N LEU A 123 -11.52 2.54 -7.00
CA LEU A 123 -11.77 2.57 -5.58
C LEU A 123 -10.49 2.92 -4.84
N ARG A 124 -10.57 3.94 -3.99
CA ARG A 124 -9.47 4.28 -3.11
C ARG A 124 -9.44 3.29 -1.94
N ARG A 125 -8.34 2.55 -1.79
CA ARG A 125 -8.10 1.64 -0.68
C ARG A 125 -8.10 2.43 0.62
N GLY A 126 -8.83 1.94 1.61
CA GLY A 126 -9.02 2.64 2.87
C GLY A 126 -9.85 1.81 3.84
N TRP A 127 -9.83 2.22 5.11
CA TRP A 127 -10.58 1.55 6.15
C TRP A 127 -12.07 1.79 5.96
N SER A 128 -12.83 0.71 5.89
CA SER A 128 -14.26 0.75 6.13
C SER A 128 -14.52 0.45 7.60
N MET A 129 -15.55 1.06 8.17
CA MET A 129 -15.98 0.81 9.54
C MET A 129 -16.77 -0.51 9.60
N VAL A 130 -16.15 -1.62 9.18
CA VAL A 130 -16.67 -2.96 9.49
C VAL A 130 -16.02 -3.34 10.80
N GLN A 131 -16.83 -3.28 11.86
CA GLN A 131 -16.44 -3.83 13.15
C GLN A 131 -15.90 -5.25 12.91
N ALA A 132 -14.63 -5.49 13.24
CA ALA A 132 -14.20 -6.85 13.49
C ALA A 132 -15.15 -7.44 14.54
N PRO A 133 -15.61 -8.69 14.43
CA PRO A 133 -16.33 -9.30 15.55
C PRO A 133 -15.41 -9.14 16.75
N ALA A 134 -15.89 -8.40 17.75
CA ALA A 134 -15.20 -8.25 19.02
C ALA A 134 -14.88 -9.68 19.47
N ALA A 135 -13.60 -10.01 19.50
CA ALA A 135 -13.16 -11.29 20.02
C ALA A 135 -13.79 -11.41 21.41
N ALA A 136 -14.72 -12.34 21.55
CA ALA A 136 -15.27 -12.74 22.82
C ALA A 136 -14.08 -13.22 23.66
N GLY A 137 -13.60 -12.35 24.55
CA GLY A 137 -12.73 -12.73 25.64
C GLY A 137 -13.54 -13.58 26.61
N GLY A 138 -13.03 -14.78 26.89
CA GLY A 138 -13.65 -15.79 27.74
C GLY A 138 -13.60 -15.49 29.23
#